data_AF-A0A522JKA7-F1
#
_entry.id   AF-A0A522JKA7-F1
#
_cell.length_a   1.000
_cell.length_b   1.000
_cell.length_c   1.000
_cell.angle_alpha   90.00
_cell.angle_beta   90.00
_cell.angle_gamma   90.00
#
_symmetry.space_group_name_H-M   'P 1'
#
loop_
_entity.id
_entity.type
_entity.pdbx_description
1 polymer ?
#
loop_
_entity_poly.entity_id
_entity_poly.type
_entity_poly.pdbx_seq_one_letter_code
_entity_poly.pdbx_strand_id
1 'polypeptide(L)' 'LHPEQFEAACARAGQPLTLRRHAGYDHGYYFISTFMADHIMHHAHVLYA' A
#
# COMPACT_ATOMS: atom_id res chain seq x y z
N LEU A 1 -8.91 10.25 1.35
CA LEU A 1 -8.06 9.19 1.97
C LEU A 1 -7.22 9.84 3.05
N HIS A 2 -6.84 9.10 4.10
CA HIS A 2 -6.05 9.62 5.24
C HIS A 2 -4.71 8.88 5.42
N PRO A 3 -3.82 8.90 4.41
CA PRO A 3 -2.55 8.18 4.48
C PRO A 3 -1.67 8.62 5.66
N GLU A 4 -1.71 9.88 6.05
CA GLU A 4 -0.98 10.45 7.18
C GLU A 4 -1.41 9.88 8.54
N GLN A 5 -2.71 9.64 8.72
CA GLN A 5 -3.23 9.05 9.95
C GLN A 5 -2.82 7.57 10.08
N PHE A 6 -2.81 6.85 8.96
CA PHE A 6 -2.36 5.47 8.89
C PHE A 6 -0.86 5.35 9.15
N GLU A 7 -0.05 6.20 8.52
CA GLU A 7 1.40 6.28 8.74
C GLU A 7 1.75 6.53 10.21
N ALA A 8 1.09 7.50 10.84
CA ALA A 8 1.26 7.78 12.27
C ALA A 8 0.82 6.61 13.16
N ALA A 9 -0.24 5.88 12.79
CA ALA A 9 -0.70 4.71 13.54
C ALA A 9 0.31 3.55 13.48
N CYS A 10 0.84 3.24 12.30
CA CYS A 10 1.88 2.21 12.14
C CYS A 10 3.14 2.57 12.94
N ALA A 11 3.59 3.82 12.87
CA ALA A 11 4.73 4.30 13.64
C ALA A 11 4.52 4.13 15.16
N ARG A 12 3.34 4.47 15.69
CA ARG A 12 3.02 4.26 17.12
C ARG A 12 2.96 2.78 17.52
N ALA A 13 2.52 1.90 16.62
CA ALA A 13 2.42 0.47 16.88
C ALA A 13 3.75 -0.29 16.67
N GLY A 14 4.78 0.36 16.11
CA GLY A 14 6.00 -0.33 15.69
C GLY A 14 5.80 -1.26 14.49
N GLN A 15 4.71 -1.09 13.73
CA GLN A 15 4.40 -1.91 12.56
C GLN A 15 5.23 -1.42 11.36
N PRO A 16 6.04 -2.28 10.72
CA PRO A 16 6.73 -1.93 9.48
C PRO A 16 5.73 -1.54 8.40
N LEU A 17 5.92 -0.35 7.81
CA LEU A 17 5.03 0.20 6.79
C LEU A 17 5.85 0.61 5.56
N THR A 18 5.46 0.12 4.39
CA THR A 18 5.87 0.67 3.10
C THR A 18 4.69 1.44 2.51
N LEU A 19 4.78 2.77 2.46
CA LEU A 19 3.73 3.65 1.94
C LEU A 19 4.21 4.34 0.65
N ARG A 20 3.48 4.14 -0.45
CA ARG A 20 3.77 4.76 -1.76
C ARG A 20 2.68 5.75 -2.14
N ARG A 21 3.06 6.97 -2.56
CA ARG A 21 2.13 8.02 -3.02
C ARG A 21 2.25 8.13 -4.54
N HIS A 22 1.11 8.06 -5.24
CA HIS A 22 1.05 8.07 -6.71
C HIS A 22 0.33 9.32 -7.20
N ALA A 23 1.10 10.39 -7.46
CA ALA A 23 0.55 11.63 -8.00
C ALA A 23 -0.02 11.39 -9.42
N GLY A 24 -1.12 12.06 -9.74
CA GLY A 24 -1.79 11.95 -11.04
C GLY A 24 -2.78 10.78 -11.17
N TYR A 25 -2.89 9.93 -10.14
CA TYR A 25 -3.91 8.89 -10.07
C TYR A 25 -5.07 9.32 -9.16
N ASP A 26 -6.28 8.93 -9.54
CA ASP A 26 -7.47 9.08 -8.72
C ASP A 26 -7.69 7.85 -7.81
N HIS A 27 -8.84 7.77 -7.16
CA HIS A 27 -9.24 6.62 -6.34
C HIS A 27 -10.13 5.62 -7.12
N GLY A 28 -9.87 5.47 -8.42
CA GLY A 28 -10.62 4.59 -9.31
C GLY A 28 -9.97 3.22 -9.51
N TYR A 29 -10.67 2.35 -10.23
CA TYR A 29 -10.16 1.02 -10.58
C TYR A 29 -8.94 1.05 -11.49
N TYR A 30 -8.73 2.11 -12.28
CA TYR A 30 -7.52 2.26 -13.09
C TYR A 30 -6.27 2.42 -12.23
N PHE A 31 -6.34 3.20 -11.15
CA PHE A 31 -5.26 3.30 -10.17
C PHE A 31 -4.97 1.93 -9.55
N ILE A 32 -6.02 1.26 -9.06
CA ILE A 32 -5.90 -0.04 -8.39
C ILE A 32 -5.29 -1.09 -9.32
N SER A 33 -5.79 -1.21 -10.56
CA SER A 33 -5.32 -2.21 -11.50
C SER A 33 -3.88 -1.98 -11.97
N THR A 34 -3.44 -0.71 -12.09
CA THR A 34 -2.07 -0.36 -12.48
C THR A 34 -1.04 -0.93 -11.50
N PHE A 35 -1.34 -0.92 -10.19
CA PHE A 35 -0.39 -1.37 -9.17
C PHE A 35 -0.73 -2.75 -8.57
N MET A 36 -1.79 -3.41 -9.02
CA MET A 36 -2.27 -4.69 -8.47
C MET A 36 -1.20 -5.79 -8.51
N ALA A 37 -0.43 -5.89 -9.60
CA ALA A 37 0.59 -6.93 -9.75
C ALA A 37 1.64 -6.87 -8.63
N ASP A 38 2.07 -5.66 -8.24
CA ASP A 38 3.02 -5.44 -7.14
C ASP A 38 2.46 -5.93 -5.80
N HIS A 39 1.18 -5.62 -5.53
CA HIS A 39 0.49 -6.09 -4.31
C HIS A 39 0.37 -7.62 -4.27
N ILE A 40 0.05 -8.26 -5.39
CA ILE A 40 -0.02 -9.73 -5.48
C ILE A 40 1.36 -10.33 -5.20
N MET A 41 2.44 -9.76 -5.76
CA MET A 41 3.80 -10.25 -5.53
C MET A 41 4.26 -10.09 -4.07
N HIS A 42 3.85 -9.00 -3.39
CA HIS A 42 4.06 -8.84 -1.96
C HIS A 42 3.39 -9.96 -1.17
N HIS A 43 2.10 -10.22 -1.43
CA HIS A 43 1.37 -11.30 -0.77
C HIS A 43 1.95 -12.68 -1.09
N ALA A 44 2.33 -12.94 -2.34
CA ALA A 44 2.96 -14.20 -2.73
C ALA A 44 4.25 -14.46 -1.96
N HIS A 45 5.11 -13.44 -1.79
CA HIS A 45 6.32 -13.55 -0.97
C HIS A 45 6.03 -13.90 0.49
N VAL A 46 4.94 -13.41 1.07
CA VAL A 46 4.61 -13.67 2.48
C VAL A 46 3.89 -15.01 2.66
N LEU A 47 3.05 -15.41 1.70
CA LEU A 47 2.20 -16.60 1.81
C LEU A 47 2.88 -17.89 1.33
N TYR A 48 3.88 -17.78 0.45
CA TYR A 48 4.58 -18.93 -0.14
C TYR A 48 6.06 -19.03 0.23
N ALA A 49 6.57 -18.13 1.08
CA ALA A 49 7.88 -18.30 1.71
C ALA A 49 7.79 -19.25 2.91
#